data_AF-A0AAJ2HAE2-F1
#
_entry.id   AF-A0AAJ2HAE2-F1
#
_cell.length_a   1.000
_cell.length_b   1.000
_cell.length_c   1.000
_cell.angle_alpha   90.00
_cell.angle_beta   90.00
_cell.angle_gamma   90.00
#
_symmetry.space_group_name_H-M   'P 1'
#
loop_
_entity.id
_entity.type
_entity.pdbx_description
1 polymer ?
#
loop_
_entity_poly.entity_id
_entity_poly.type
_entity_poly.pdbx_seq_one_letter_code
_entity_poly.pdbx_strand_id
1 'polypeptide(L)'
;MFLADITVHWNDPGVQAALISGVFSFFTACTVAATTALIGRQIAGRKKLKRDLAIARSDIEMLLEVEKWHTNKHLEYHESNLKLTARKEVRRMGFEWSGRNTPGKIAYLATSGRGSDD
;
A
#
# COMPACT_ATOMS: atom_id res chain seq x y z
N MET A 1 -4.93 57.04 -33.45
CA MET A 1 -5.07 55.99 -32.43
C MET A 1 -6.49 55.45 -32.56
N PHE A 2 -6.71 54.55 -33.51
CA PHE A 2 -8.04 53.98 -33.77
C PHE A 2 -8.22 52.79 -32.84
N LEU A 3 -9.07 52.96 -31.82
CA LEU A 3 -9.69 51.84 -31.12
C LEU A 3 -10.64 51.22 -32.13
N ALA A 4 -10.28 50.06 -32.69
CA ALA A 4 -11.18 49.30 -33.52
C ALA A 4 -12.37 48.86 -32.66
N ASP A 5 -13.56 49.34 -33.00
CA ASP A 5 -14.81 48.79 -32.50
C ASP A 5 -14.82 47.30 -32.81
N ILE A 6 -14.84 46.46 -31.77
CA ILE A 6 -14.99 45.01 -31.93
C ILE A 6 -16.48 44.75 -32.19
N THR A 7 -16.90 44.89 -33.44
CA THR A 7 -18.21 44.44 -33.89
C THR A 7 -18.20 42.91 -33.99
N VAL A 8 -18.64 42.24 -32.92
CA VAL A 8 -18.79 40.78 -32.92
C VAL A 8 -19.94 40.40 -33.86
N HIS A 9 -19.60 39.79 -34.99
CA HIS A 9 -20.58 39.21 -35.91
C HIS A 9 -21.05 37.86 -35.35
N TRP A 10 -22.09 37.89 -34.50
CA TRP A 10 -22.66 36.71 -33.82
C TRP A 10 -23.16 35.60 -34.76
N ASN A 11 -23.40 35.93 -36.03
CA ASN A 11 -23.86 34.98 -37.06
C ASN A 11 -22.71 34.40 -37.90
N ASP A 12 -21.44 34.75 -37.60
CA ASP A 12 -20.29 34.14 -38.25
C ASP A 12 -20.07 32.71 -37.71
N PRO A 13 -20.08 31.68 -38.57
CA PRO A 13 -19.84 30.30 -38.15
C PRO A 13 -18.51 30.10 -37.41
N GLY A 14 -17.48 30.91 -37.70
CA GLY A 14 -16.19 30.86 -37.02
C GLY A 14 -16.27 31.24 -35.54
N VAL A 15 -16.98 32.32 -35.21
CA VAL A 15 -17.19 32.79 -33.83
C VAL A 15 -18.03 31.78 -33.03
N GLN A 16 -19.08 31.21 -33.64
CA GLN A 16 -19.92 30.21 -33.00
C GLN A 16 -19.15 28.91 -32.71
N ALA A 17 -18.34 28.45 -33.67
CA ALA A 17 -17.50 27.27 -33.49
C ALA A 17 -16.42 27.47 -32.40
N ALA A 18 -15.80 28.66 -32.35
CA ALA A 18 -14.82 29.00 -31.33
C ALA A 18 -15.43 29.04 -29.92
N LEU A 19 -16.63 29.60 -29.78
CA LEU A 19 -17.35 29.64 -28.51
C LEU A 19 -17.69 28.23 -28.00
N ILE A 20 -18.26 27.40 -28.87
CA ILE A 20 -18.60 26.00 -28.53
C ILE A 20 -17.33 25.25 -28.14
N SER A 21 -16.29 25.32 -28.96
CA SER A 21 -15.02 24.64 -28.71
C SER A 21 -14.37 25.10 -27.41
N GLY A 22 -14.41 26.40 -27.10
CA GLY A 22 -13.90 26.96 -25.85
C GLY A 22 -14.62 26.41 -24.62
N VAL A 23 -15.96 26.38 -24.66
CA VAL A 23 -16.79 25.83 -23.58
C VAL A 23 -16.52 24.34 -23.37
N PHE A 24 -16.52 23.55 -24.44
CA PHE A 24 -16.24 22.11 -24.35
C PHE A 24 -14.81 21.81 -23.90
N SER A 25 -13.83 22.62 -24.31
CA SER A 25 -12.43 22.47 -23.87
C SER A 25 -12.29 22.74 -22.38
N PHE A 26 -12.98 23.76 -21.87
CA PHE A 26 -13.01 24.06 -20.44
C PHE A 26 -13.61 22.91 -19.62
N PHE A 27 -14.78 22.41 -20.01
CA PHE A 27 -15.40 21.27 -19.34
C PHE A 27 -14.53 20.01 -19.38
N THR A 28 -13.89 19.73 -20.53
CA THR A 28 -12.98 18.60 -20.68
C THR A 28 -11.76 18.74 -19.76
N ALA A 29 -11.19 19.94 -19.64
CA ALA A 29 -10.08 20.17 -18.71
C ALA A 29 -10.50 19.94 -17.25
N CYS A 30 -11.70 20.39 -16.86
CA CYS A 30 -12.23 20.18 -15.52
C CYS A 30 -12.43 18.69 -15.19
N THR A 31 -12.99 17.91 -16.12
CA THR A 31 -13.21 16.48 -15.89
C THR A 31 -11.90 15.72 -15.79
N VAL A 32 -10.94 15.99 -16.67
CA VAL A 32 -9.60 15.38 -16.62
C VAL A 32 -8.91 15.70 -15.30
N ALA A 33 -8.91 16.97 -14.87
CA ALA A 33 -8.31 17.38 -13.60
C ALA A 33 -8.96 16.65 -12.40
N ALA A 34 -10.29 16.54 -12.39
CA ALA A 34 -11.02 15.83 -11.34
C ALA A 34 -10.66 14.33 -11.31
N THR A 35 -10.65 13.68 -12.47
CA THR A 35 -10.29 12.26 -12.59
C THR A 35 -8.85 12.00 -12.15
N THR A 36 -7.90 12.83 -12.57
CA THR A 36 -6.49 12.72 -12.15
C THR A 36 -6.33 12.90 -10.64
N ALA A 37 -7.06 13.84 -10.02
CA ALA A 37 -7.01 14.04 -8.58
C ALA A 37 -7.52 12.82 -7.79
N LEU A 38 -8.61 12.20 -8.25
CA LEU A 38 -9.18 11.00 -7.62
C LEU A 38 -8.25 9.79 -7.74
N ILE A 39 -7.72 9.55 -8.93
CA ILE A 39 -6.78 8.44 -9.19
C ILE A 39 -5.47 8.66 -8.41
N GLY A 40 -4.95 9.90 -8.41
CA GLY A 40 -3.74 10.26 -7.68
C GLY A 40 -3.86 9.97 -6.19
N ARG A 41 -5.01 10.29 -5.57
CA ARG A 41 -5.29 9.96 -4.16
C ARG A 41 -5.31 8.45 -3.90
N GLN A 42 -5.95 7.67 -4.77
CA GLN A 42 -5.98 6.21 -4.60
C GLN A 42 -4.58 5.59 -4.74
N ILE A 43 -3.80 6.02 -5.72
CA ILE A 43 -2.44 5.51 -5.93
C ILE A 43 -1.53 5.89 -4.76
N ALA A 44 -1.62 7.14 -4.28
CA ALA A 44 -0.86 7.60 -3.13
C ALA A 44 -1.20 6.80 -1.86
N GLY A 45 -2.49 6.58 -1.60
CA GLY A 45 -2.96 5.75 -0.48
C GLY A 45 -2.43 4.31 -0.57
N ARG A 46 -2.48 3.68 -1.75
CA ARG A 46 -1.93 2.33 -1.98
C ARG A 46 -0.41 2.29 -1.79
N LYS A 47 0.34 3.29 -2.27
CA LYS A 47 1.79 3.38 -2.06
C LYS A 47 2.14 3.52 -0.58
N LYS A 48 1.40 4.36 0.15
CA LYS A 48 1.55 4.50 1.60
C LYS A 48 1.30 3.17 2.31
N LEU A 49 0.17 2.52 2.04
CA LEU A 49 -0.18 1.23 2.67
C LEU A 49 0.85 0.14 2.36
N LYS A 50 1.36 0.07 1.12
CA LYS A 50 2.44 -0.85 0.76
C LYS A 50 3.73 -0.58 1.55
N ARG A 51 4.09 0.69 1.74
CA ARG A 51 5.26 1.08 2.53
C ARG A 51 5.08 0.70 4.00
N ASP A 52 3.93 1.03 4.57
CA ASP A 52 3.62 0.74 5.97
C ASP A 52 3.62 -0.79 6.22
N LEU A 53 3.08 -1.57 5.29
CA LEU A 53 3.14 -3.03 5.33
C LEU A 53 4.58 -3.56 5.25
N ALA A 54 5.40 -3.01 4.35
CA ALA A 54 6.80 -3.42 4.23
C ALA A 54 7.61 -3.12 5.51
N ILE A 55 7.38 -1.96 6.13
CA ILE A 55 7.99 -1.58 7.40
C ILE A 55 7.53 -2.56 8.51
N ALA A 56 6.22 -2.74 8.67
CA ALA A 56 5.68 -3.66 9.68
C ALA A 56 6.19 -5.09 9.49
N ARG A 57 6.33 -5.55 8.24
CA ARG A 57 6.91 -6.86 7.94
C ARG A 57 8.38 -6.92 8.38
N SER A 58 9.19 -5.92 8.06
CA SER A 58 10.60 -5.84 8.44
C SER A 58 10.76 -5.84 9.96
N ASP A 59 9.92 -5.08 10.67
CA ASP A 59 9.95 -5.00 12.13
C ASP A 59 9.59 -6.35 12.77
N ILE A 60 8.57 -7.04 12.25
CA ILE A 60 8.20 -8.38 12.72
C ILE A 60 9.34 -9.38 12.46
N GLU A 61 10.00 -9.33 11.30
CA GLU A 61 11.14 -10.20 10.99
C GLU A 61 12.29 -9.96 11.98
N MET A 62 12.62 -8.69 12.26
CA MET A 62 13.62 -8.33 13.25
C MET A 62 13.26 -8.84 14.65
N LEU A 63 12.02 -8.61 15.10
CA LEU A 63 11.55 -9.07 16.42
C LEU A 63 11.60 -10.60 16.55
N LEU A 64 11.28 -11.33 15.48
CA LEU A 64 11.37 -12.79 15.45
C LEU A 64 12.84 -13.27 15.51
N GLU A 65 13.77 -12.59 14.85
CA GLU A 65 15.20 -12.92 14.97
C GLU A 65 15.77 -12.60 16.35
N VAL A 66 15.36 -11.47 16.96
CA VAL A 66 15.70 -11.15 18.35
C VAL A 66 15.14 -12.22 19.30
N GLU A 67 13.89 -12.66 19.12
CA GLU A 67 13.31 -13.74 19.92
C GLU A 67 14.11 -15.03 19.78
N LYS A 68 14.53 -15.40 18.55
CA LYS A 68 15.38 -16.58 18.33
C LYS A 68 16.72 -16.46 19.03
N TRP A 69 17.42 -15.34 18.84
CA TRP A 69 18.71 -15.11 19.49
C TRP A 69 18.59 -15.13 21.02
N HIS A 70 17.59 -14.45 21.57
CA HIS A 70 17.31 -14.42 23.00
C HIS A 70 17.00 -15.82 23.55
N THR A 71 16.19 -16.60 22.82
CA THR A 71 15.87 -17.99 23.21
C THR A 71 17.12 -18.87 23.20
N ASN A 72 17.98 -18.75 22.18
CA ASN A 72 19.23 -19.50 22.10
C ASN A 72 20.19 -19.14 23.23
N LYS A 73 20.33 -17.84 23.53
CA LYS A 73 21.12 -17.36 24.67
C LYS A 73 20.55 -17.87 25.99
N HIS A 74 19.23 -17.85 26.17
CA HIS A 74 18.61 -18.40 27.37
C HIS A 74 18.87 -19.90 27.52
N LEU A 75 18.91 -20.66 26.43
CA LEU A 75 19.24 -22.10 26.45
C LEU A 75 20.71 -22.35 26.82
N GLU A 76 21.62 -21.45 26.45
CA GLU A 76 23.04 -21.50 26.83
C GLU A 76 23.23 -21.26 28.35
N TYR A 77 22.40 -20.41 28.96
CA TYR A 77 22.53 -20.02 30.38
C TYR A 77 21.56 -20.74 31.34
N HIS A 78 20.45 -21.30 30.83
CA HIS A 78 19.40 -21.97 31.61
C HIS A 78 18.98 -23.27 30.92
N GLU A 79 18.70 -24.31 31.71
CA GLU A 79 18.33 -25.65 31.21
C GLU A 79 16.97 -25.73 30.48
N SER A 80 16.20 -24.64 30.37
CA SER A 80 14.84 -24.69 29.84
C SER A 80 14.48 -23.58 28.85
N ASN A 81 13.70 -23.98 27.84
CA ASN A 81 13.20 -23.09 26.81
C ASN A 81 11.86 -22.45 27.24
N LEU A 82 11.92 -21.23 27.79
CA LEU A 82 10.76 -20.49 28.31
C LEU A 82 9.83 -19.93 27.22
N LYS A 83 10.17 -20.10 25.94
CA LYS A 83 9.42 -19.57 24.80
C LYS A 83 7.96 -20.03 24.76
N LEU A 84 7.72 -21.32 25.06
CA LEU A 84 6.37 -21.88 25.07
C LEU A 84 5.53 -21.32 26.22
N THR A 85 6.16 -21.11 27.38
CA THR A 85 5.52 -20.49 28.54
C THR A 85 5.16 -19.04 28.25
N ALA A 86 6.09 -18.26 27.69
CA ALA A 86 5.84 -16.88 27.28
C ALA A 86 4.67 -16.79 26.27
N ARG A 87 4.61 -17.70 25.28
CA ARG A 87 3.49 -17.74 24.32
C ARG A 87 2.14 -18.04 24.98
N LYS A 88 2.10 -18.93 25.98
CA LYS A 88 0.88 -19.23 26.74
C LYS A 88 0.42 -18.02 27.54
N GLU A 89 1.35 -17.31 28.18
CA GLU A 89 1.05 -16.11 28.95
C GLU A 89 0.57 -14.95 28.08
N VAL A 90 1.23 -14.69 26.95
CA VAL A 90 0.82 -13.65 26.01
C VAL A 90 -0.59 -13.93 25.44
N ARG A 91 -0.93 -15.20 25.16
CA ARG A 91 -2.31 -15.58 24.82
C ARG A 91 -3.30 -15.34 25.95
N ARG A 92 -2.90 -15.61 27.20
CA ARG A 92 -3.73 -15.33 28.38
C ARG A 92 -3.99 -13.84 28.58
N MET A 93 -3.06 -12.99 28.15
CA MET A 93 -3.24 -11.52 28.11
C MET A 93 -4.16 -11.04 26.98
N GLY A 94 -4.70 -11.95 26.16
CA GLY A 94 -5.65 -11.65 25.08
C GLY A 94 -5.01 -11.37 23.72
N PHE A 95 -3.69 -11.53 23.58
CA PHE A 95 -3.02 -11.36 22.29
C PHE A 95 -3.07 -12.66 21.47
N GLU A 96 -3.67 -12.58 20.29
CA GLU A 96 -3.76 -13.68 19.36
C GLU A 96 -2.63 -13.65 18.33
N TRP A 97 -2.05 -14.83 18.05
CA TRP A 97 -0.97 -14.96 17.08
C TRP A 97 -1.36 -15.90 15.95
N SER A 98 -1.42 -15.36 14.73
CA SER A 98 -1.89 -16.10 13.55
C SER A 98 -1.00 -17.30 13.17
N GLY A 99 0.28 -17.29 13.58
CA GLY A 99 1.25 -18.36 13.27
C GLY A 99 1.55 -18.56 11.78
N ARG A 100 0.95 -17.78 10.87
CA ARG A 100 1.04 -17.99 9.40
C ARG A 100 2.45 -17.79 8.86
N ASN A 101 3.14 -16.76 9.35
CA ASN A 101 4.47 -16.36 8.85
C ASN A 101 5.61 -16.83 9.78
N THR A 102 5.43 -17.97 10.44
CA THR A 102 6.50 -18.52 11.27
C THR A 102 7.57 -19.14 10.38
N PRO A 103 8.86 -18.95 10.67
CA PRO A 103 9.95 -19.54 9.88
C PRO A 103 9.79 -21.06 9.69
N GLY A 104 9.36 -21.78 10.74
CA GLY A 104 9.11 -23.21 10.65
C GLY A 104 7.97 -23.59 9.70
N LYS A 105 6.87 -22.81 9.68
CA LYS A 105 5.76 -23.06 8.75
C LYS A 105 6.12 -22.70 7.31
N ILE A 106 6.89 -21.63 7.10
CA ILE A 106 7.41 -21.25 5.78
C ILE A 106 8.38 -22.32 5.26
N ALA A 107 9.30 -22.79 6.11
CA ALA A 107 10.23 -23.87 5.76
C ALA A 107 9.47 -25.15 5.40
N TYR A 108 8.47 -25.55 6.21
CA TYR A 108 7.62 -26.70 5.91
C TYR A 108 6.93 -26.55 4.55
N LEU A 109 6.28 -25.41 4.28
CA LEU A 109 5.60 -25.16 3.00
C LEU A 109 6.57 -25.16 1.81
N ALA A 110 7.77 -24.60 1.98
CA ALA A 110 8.80 -24.60 0.94
C ALA A 110 9.32 -26.01 0.63
N THR A 111 9.37 -26.89 1.64
CA THR A 111 9.77 -28.30 1.46
C THR A 111 8.62 -29.19 0.95
N SER A 112 7.38 -28.95 1.38
CA SER A 112 6.22 -29.77 1.03
C SER A 112 5.63 -29.43 -0.34
N GLY A 113 5.86 -28.22 -0.85
CA GLY A 113 5.44 -27.79 -2.19
C GLY A 113 6.36 -28.25 -3.34
N ARG A 114 7.42 -29.01 -3.04
CA ARG A 114 8.39 -29.50 -4.02
C ARG A 114 8.22 -31.00 -4.37
N GLY A 115 7.15 -31.63 -3.88
CA GLY A 115 6.88 -33.07 -4.03
C GLY A 115 5.62 -33.41 -4.82
N SER A 116 5.13 -32.50 -5.68
CA SER A 116 3.92 -32.72 -6.50
C SER A 116 4.12 -32.46 -7.99
N ASP A 117 5.37 -32.51 -8.46
CA ASP A 117 5.75 -32.34 -9.88
C ASP A 117 6.50 -33.58 -10.42
N ASP A 118 6.17 -34.78 -9.90
CA ASP A 118 6.59 -36.08 -10.46
C ASP A 118 5.37 -36.90 -10.91
#